data_AF-A0A496CD59-F1
#
_entry.id   AF-A0A496CD59-F1
#
_cell.length_a   1.000
_cell.length_b   1.000
_cell.length_c   1.000
_cell.angle_alpha   90.00
_cell.angle_beta   90.00
_cell.angle_gamma   90.00
#
_symmetry.space_group_name_H-M   'P 1'
#
loop_
_entity.id
_entity.type
_entity.pdbx_description
1 polymer ?
#
loop_
_entity_poly.entity_id
_entity_poly.type
_entity_poly.pdbx_seq_one_letter_code
_entity_poly.pdbx_strand_id
1 'polypeptide(L)'
;MEENGQHKKTRKKEKRLSFWYILGGGVLKEDFILRHTRMIVLLVVLAFFFIGNRYTCMQKLREIDRLQQQLRDVRFEALSISSELTGNSRQSQIELLIEEQGIDLEGAKTPPYELYK
;
A
#
# COMPACT_ATOMS: atom_id res chain seq x y z
N MET A 1 45.15 -33.80 -30.38
CA MET A 1 44.00 -32.89 -30.56
C MET A 1 42.97 -33.74 -31.30
N GLU A 2 41.81 -34.17 -30.79
CA GLU A 2 40.61 -33.34 -30.51
C GLU A 2 39.47 -34.09 -29.74
N GLU A 3 39.68 -35.22 -29.06
CA GLU A 3 38.53 -36.08 -28.65
C GLU A 3 37.84 -35.77 -27.30
N ASN A 4 38.18 -34.71 -26.56
CA ASN A 4 37.59 -34.47 -25.22
C ASN A 4 36.46 -33.42 -25.17
N GLY A 5 36.03 -32.88 -26.32
CA GLY A 5 35.05 -31.79 -26.40
C GLY A 5 33.57 -32.21 -26.45
N GLN A 6 33.26 -33.45 -26.84
CA GLN A 6 31.87 -33.86 -27.13
C GLN A 6 31.12 -34.45 -25.91
N HIS A 7 31.82 -35.10 -24.98
CA HIS A 7 31.18 -35.83 -23.88
C HIS A 7 30.60 -34.94 -22.75
N LYS A 8 30.99 -33.66 -22.69
CA LYS A 8 30.44 -32.68 -21.72
C LYS A 8 29.14 -32.01 -22.18
N LYS A 9 28.87 -31.95 -23.49
CA LYS A 9 27.69 -31.26 -24.04
C LYS A 9 26.42 -32.13 -24.02
N THR A 10 26.54 -33.46 -24.08
CA THR A 10 25.40 -34.41 -24.10
C THR A 10 24.73 -34.55 -22.73
N ARG A 11 25.49 -34.69 -21.63
CA ARG A 11 24.93 -34.80 -20.26
C ARG A 11 24.12 -33.58 -19.80
N LYS A 12 24.41 -32.39 -20.32
CA LYS A 12 23.69 -31.15 -19.94
C LYS A 12 22.36 -31.01 -20.68
N LYS A 13 22.23 -31.59 -21.88
CA LYS A 13 20.98 -31.61 -22.66
C LYS A 13 19.98 -32.64 -22.10
N GLU A 14 20.44 -33.82 -21.67
CA GLU A 14 19.56 -34.83 -21.05
C GLU A 14 18.84 -34.32 -19.80
N LYS A 15 19.52 -33.57 -18.92
CA LYS A 15 18.90 -33.04 -17.69
C LYS A 15 17.83 -31.99 -17.97
N ARG A 16 18.01 -31.13 -18.99
CA ARG A 16 17.00 -30.13 -19.36
C ARG A 16 15.77 -30.79 -20.00
N LEU A 17 15.99 -31.81 -20.84
CA LEU A 17 14.91 -32.60 -21.42
C LEU A 17 14.17 -33.40 -20.36
N SER A 18 14.85 -33.99 -19.39
CA SER A 18 14.24 -34.69 -18.25
C SER A 18 13.38 -33.75 -17.39
N PHE A 19 13.87 -32.55 -17.05
CA PHE A 19 13.08 -31.60 -16.27
C PHE A 19 11.85 -31.12 -17.04
N TRP A 20 11.98 -30.79 -18.34
CA TRP A 20 10.85 -30.40 -19.19
C TRP A 20 9.90 -31.57 -19.50
N TYR A 21 10.39 -32.80 -19.57
CA TYR A 21 9.57 -34.00 -19.76
C TYR A 21 8.77 -34.32 -18.49
N ILE A 22 9.37 -34.18 -17.30
CA ILE A 22 8.69 -34.36 -16.02
C ILE A 22 7.65 -33.25 -15.81
N LEU A 23 7.99 -32.00 -16.14
CA LEU A 23 7.09 -30.83 -16.00
C LEU A 23 6.00 -30.77 -17.09
N GLY A 24 6.29 -31.31 -18.28
CA GLY A 24 5.44 -31.24 -19.48
C GLY A 24 4.52 -32.44 -19.71
N GLY A 25 4.36 -33.33 -18.74
CA GLY A 25 3.38 -34.43 -18.84
C GLY A 25 3.93 -35.85 -18.76
N GLY A 26 5.25 -36.05 -18.71
CA GLY A 26 5.88 -37.37 -18.59
C GLY A 26 5.62 -38.08 -17.26
N VAL A 27 5.40 -37.32 -16.18
CA VAL A 27 4.93 -37.82 -14.87
C VAL A 27 3.40 -37.92 -14.80
N LEU A 28 2.69 -37.30 -15.75
CA LEU A 28 1.23 -37.28 -15.80
C LEU A 28 0.62 -38.43 -16.63
N LYS A 29 1.44 -39.30 -17.24
CA LYS A 29 0.95 -40.45 -18.05
C LYS A 29 0.04 -41.35 -17.21
N GLU A 30 -1.21 -41.43 -17.67
CA GLU A 30 -2.39 -42.20 -17.27
C GLU A 30 -2.39 -42.93 -15.90
N ASP A 31 -1.45 -43.82 -15.58
CA ASP A 31 -1.60 -44.77 -14.48
C ASP A 31 -1.38 -44.20 -13.07
N PHE A 32 -0.48 -43.22 -12.91
CA PHE A 32 -0.20 -42.63 -11.58
C PHE A 32 -1.25 -41.58 -11.20
N ILE A 33 -1.74 -40.82 -12.19
CA ILE A 33 -2.83 -39.87 -11.97
C ILE A 33 -4.10 -40.63 -11.65
N LEU A 34 -4.53 -41.60 -12.45
CA LEU A 34 -5.78 -42.33 -12.20
C LEU A 34 -5.84 -42.95 -10.80
N ARG A 35 -4.70 -43.43 -10.26
CA ARG A 35 -4.62 -44.03 -8.92
C ARG A 35 -4.55 -43.00 -7.79
N HIS A 36 -4.03 -41.80 -8.05
CA HIS A 36 -3.82 -40.74 -7.05
C HIS A 36 -4.55 -39.42 -7.37
N THR A 37 -5.57 -39.44 -8.24
CA THR A 37 -6.31 -38.25 -8.70
C THR A 37 -6.83 -37.42 -7.52
N ARG A 38 -7.32 -38.08 -6.46
CA ARG A 38 -7.83 -37.42 -5.25
C ARG A 38 -6.77 -36.55 -4.55
N MET A 39 -5.51 -36.98 -4.51
CA MET A 39 -4.42 -36.22 -3.90
C MET A 39 -4.00 -35.04 -4.78
N ILE A 40 -3.98 -35.23 -6.10
CA ILE A 40 -3.62 -34.19 -7.06
C ILE A 40 -4.69 -33.08 -7.07
N VAL A 41 -5.96 -33.46 -7.11
CA VAL A 41 -7.08 -32.50 -7.04
C VAL A 41 -7.03 -31.71 -5.73
N LEU A 42 -6.72 -32.37 -4.61
CA LEU A 42 -6.57 -31.69 -3.32
C LEU A 42 -5.43 -30.66 -3.36
N LEU A 43 -4.27 -30.99 -3.93
CA LEU A 43 -3.17 -30.04 -4.09
C LEU A 43 -3.52 -28.87 -5.00
N VAL A 44 -4.23 -29.11 -6.10
CA VAL A 44 -4.66 -28.06 -7.03
C VAL A 44 -5.66 -27.11 -6.36
N VAL A 45 -6.65 -27.64 -5.64
CA VAL A 45 -7.62 -26.83 -4.87
C VAL A 45 -6.89 -26.02 -3.80
N LEU A 46 -5.94 -26.64 -3.09
CA LEU A 46 -5.13 -25.95 -2.10
C LEU A 46 -4.31 -24.82 -2.73
N ALA A 47 -3.70 -25.06 -3.89
CA ALA A 47 -2.95 -24.05 -4.64
C ALA A 47 -3.85 -22.87 -5.04
N PHE A 48 -5.05 -23.13 -5.57
CA PHE A 48 -6.02 -22.07 -5.86
C PHE A 48 -6.42 -21.29 -4.60
N PHE A 49 -6.66 -21.97 -3.49
CA PHE A 49 -6.97 -21.34 -2.21
C PHE A 49 -5.81 -20.45 -1.72
N PHE A 50 -4.57 -20.92 -1.81
CA PHE A 50 -3.37 -20.15 -1.43
C PHE A 50 -3.21 -18.90 -2.29
N ILE A 51 -3.40 -19.03 -3.60
CA ILE A 51 -3.35 -17.91 -4.54
C ILE A 51 -4.46 -16.91 -4.18
N GLY A 52 -5.71 -17.37 -4.03
CA GLY A 52 -6.85 -16.53 -3.67
C GLY A 52 -6.66 -15.81 -2.34
N ASN A 53 -6.13 -16.48 -1.32
CA ASN A 53 -5.86 -15.90 -0.02
C ASN A 53 -4.77 -14.81 -0.09
N ARG A 54 -3.69 -15.06 -0.87
CA ARG A 54 -2.64 -14.05 -1.14
C ARG A 54 -3.20 -12.81 -1.83
N TYR A 55 -4.07 -12.99 -2.83
CA TYR A 55 -4.71 -11.88 -3.55
C TYR A 55 -5.67 -11.10 -2.66
N THR A 56 -6.45 -11.80 -1.82
CA THR A 56 -7.37 -11.18 -0.85
C THR A 56 -6.58 -10.30 0.13
N CYS A 57 -5.48 -10.82 0.66
CA CYS A 57 -4.58 -10.06 1.54
C CYS A 57 -4.01 -8.81 0.83
N MET A 58 -3.56 -8.95 -0.43
CA MET A 58 -3.04 -7.82 -1.21
C MET A 58 -4.10 -6.74 -1.51
N GLN A 59 -5.35 -7.13 -1.73
CA GLN A 59 -6.44 -6.16 -1.91
C GLN A 59 -6.75 -5.41 -0.61
N LYS A 60 -6.82 -6.13 0.50
CA LYS A 60 -7.09 -5.55 1.83
C LYS A 60 -5.98 -4.60 2.29
N LEU A 61 -4.73 -4.94 2.00
CA LEU A 61 -3.60 -4.06 2.31
C LEU A 61 -3.71 -2.72 1.56
N ARG A 62 -4.11 -2.75 0.28
CA ARG A 62 -4.36 -1.54 -0.52
C ARG A 62 -5.53 -0.71 0.01
N GLU A 63 -6.57 -1.37 0.49
CA GLU A 63 -7.73 -0.71 1.08
C GLU A 63 -7.36 0.02 2.38
N ILE A 64 -6.55 -0.62 3.24
CA ILE A 64 -6.03 0.00 4.47
C ILE A 64 -5.18 1.23 4.15
N ASP A 65 -4.28 1.14 3.18
CA ASP A 65 -3.40 2.25 2.82
C ASP A 65 -4.19 3.47 2.30
N ARG A 66 -5.20 3.22 1.46
CA ARG A 66 -6.12 4.27 0.98
C ARG A 66 -6.87 4.94 2.14
N LEU A 67 -7.41 4.15 3.06
CA LEU A 67 -8.13 4.68 4.22
C LEU A 67 -7.21 5.50 5.14
N GLN A 68 -5.98 5.05 5.36
CA GLN A 68 -4.99 5.82 6.14
C GLN A 68 -4.62 7.14 5.46
N GLN A 69 -4.54 7.17 4.13
CA GLN A 69 -4.27 8.39 3.39
C GLN A 69 -5.40 9.41 3.53
N GLN A 70 -6.65 8.98 3.35
CA GLN A 70 -7.81 9.85 3.55
C GLN A 70 -7.87 10.42 4.98
N LEU A 71 -7.54 9.60 5.99
CA LEU A 71 -7.49 10.06 7.37
C LEU A 71 -6.41 11.13 7.59
N ARG A 72 -5.24 10.97 6.96
CA ARG A 72 -4.17 11.98 7.01
C ARG A 72 -4.62 13.27 6.33
N ASP A 73 -5.20 13.18 5.14
CA ASP A 73 -5.62 14.34 4.37
C ASP A 73 -6.67 15.17 5.13
N VAL A 74 -7.70 14.51 5.68
CA VAL A 74 -8.72 15.19 6.52
C VAL A 74 -8.09 15.80 7.77
N ARG A 75 -7.12 15.12 8.40
CA ARG A 75 -6.41 15.68 9.56
C ARG A 75 -5.58 16.91 9.17
N PHE A 76 -4.92 16.89 8.02
CA PHE A 76 -4.20 18.05 7.50
C PHE A 76 -5.14 19.19 7.15
N GLU A 77 -6.29 18.90 6.55
CA GLU A 77 -7.31 19.89 6.24
C GLU A 77 -7.85 20.53 7.52
N ALA A 78 -8.22 19.74 8.54
CA ALA A 78 -8.65 20.25 9.83
C ALA A 78 -7.56 21.07 10.54
N LEU A 79 -6.30 20.63 10.47
CA LEU A 79 -5.16 21.36 11.02
C LEU A 79 -4.90 22.66 10.24
N SER A 80 -5.04 22.64 8.92
CA SER A 80 -4.86 23.81 8.06
C SER A 80 -5.96 24.82 8.29
N ILE A 81 -7.23 24.40 8.33
CA ILE A 81 -8.38 25.26 8.62
C ILE A 81 -8.24 25.87 10.02
N SER A 82 -7.87 25.07 11.03
CA SER A 82 -7.66 25.60 12.38
C SER A 82 -6.43 26.53 12.46
N SER A 83 -5.37 26.28 11.69
CA SER A 83 -4.21 27.18 11.57
C SER A 83 -4.59 28.49 10.87
N GLU A 84 -5.40 28.44 9.82
CA GLU A 84 -5.90 29.61 9.09
C GLU A 84 -6.83 30.44 9.98
N LEU A 85 -7.72 29.79 10.74
CA LEU A 85 -8.57 30.45 11.73
C LEU A 85 -7.75 31.08 12.86
N THR A 86 -6.68 30.41 13.31
CA THR A 86 -5.75 30.96 14.32
C THR A 86 -4.97 32.15 13.76
N GLY A 87 -4.57 32.10 12.49
CA GLY A 87 -3.90 33.19 11.78
C GLY A 87 -4.78 34.41 11.57
N ASN A 88 -6.05 34.21 11.23
CA ASN A 88 -7.05 35.28 11.04
C ASN A 88 -7.59 35.82 12.38
N SER A 89 -7.54 35.04 13.46
CA SER A 89 -7.94 35.48 14.80
C SER A 89 -6.84 36.24 15.56
N ARG A 90 -5.64 36.43 14.97
CA ARG A 90 -4.60 37.26 15.59
C ARG A 90 -5.05 38.71 15.65
N GLN A 91 -4.91 39.32 16.82
CA GLN A 91 -5.24 40.73 17.06
C GLN A 91 -4.62 41.68 16.02
N SER A 92 -3.38 41.42 15.58
CA SER A 92 -2.73 42.24 14.54
C SER A 92 -3.38 42.14 13.16
N GLN A 93 -4.01 41.02 12.82
CA GLN A 93 -4.72 40.84 11.53
C GLN A 93 -6.12 41.46 11.61
N ILE A 94 -6.76 41.38 12.78
CA ILE A 94 -8.04 42.03 13.05
C ILE A 94 -7.88 43.56 13.02
N GLU A 95 -6.81 44.11 13.60
CA GLU A 95 -6.49 45.54 13.52
C GLU A 95 -6.29 46.02 12.07
N LEU A 96 -5.54 45.26 11.25
CA LEU A 96 -5.36 45.60 9.82
C LEU A 96 -6.68 45.56 9.02
N LEU A 97 -7.55 44.58 9.27
CA LEU A 97 -8.87 44.48 8.62
C LEU A 97 -9.82 45.61 9.03
N ILE A 98 -9.77 46.04 10.29
CA ILE A 98 -10.55 47.18 10.82
C ILE A 98 -10.07 48.49 10.18
N GLU A 99 -8.76 48.66 10.04
CA GLU A 99 -8.14 49.82 9.38
C GLU A 99 -8.46 49.86 7.87
N GLU A 100 -8.39 48.73 7.16
CA GLU A 100 -8.77 48.63 5.74
C GLU A 100 -10.27 48.90 5.50
N GLN A 101 -11.15 48.47 6.41
CA GLN A 101 -12.59 48.73 6.31
C GLN A 101 -12.98 50.15 6.76
N GLY A 102 -12.02 50.97 7.21
CA GLY A 102 -12.26 52.35 7.64
C GLY A 102 -13.09 52.44 8.93
N ILE A 103 -13.06 51.40 9.76
CA ILE A 103 -13.77 51.35 11.03
C ILE A 103 -12.87 51.99 12.09
N ASP A 104 -13.37 53.03 12.77
CA ASP A 104 -12.64 53.79 13.80
C ASP A 104 -12.61 53.04 15.15
N LEU A 105 -12.02 51.85 15.16
CA LEU A 105 -11.78 51.04 16.37
C LEU A 105 -10.29 50.77 16.51
N GLU A 106 -9.73 51.14 17.67
CA GLU A 106 -8.34 50.84 18.04
C GLU A 106 -8.29 49.86 19.22
N GLY A 107 -7.23 49.03 19.29
CA GLY A 107 -6.96 48.22 20.46
C GLY A 107 -6.76 49.08 21.72
N ALA A 108 -7.22 48.58 22.88
CA ALA A 108 -7.07 49.29 24.15
C ALA A 108 -5.58 49.47 24.51
N LYS A 109 -5.10 50.72 24.49
CA LYS A 109 -3.70 51.09 24.80
C LYS A 109 -3.40 51.17 26.29
N THR A 110 -4.44 51.12 27.13
CA THR A 110 -4.35 51.23 28.60
C THR A 110 -4.85 49.95 29.27
N PRO A 111 -4.18 49.51 30.35
CA PRO A 111 -4.60 48.31 31.06
C PRO A 111 -5.99 48.51 31.70
N PRO A 112 -6.79 47.44 31.85
CA PRO A 112 -8.11 47.52 32.47
C PRO A 112 -8.00 47.98 33.93
N TYR A 113 -8.92 48.85 34.34
CA TYR A 113 -9.00 49.32 35.73
C TYR A 113 -9.80 48.33 36.57
N GLU A 114 -9.19 47.86 37.66
CA GLU A 114 -9.91 47.11 38.69
C GLU A 114 -10.73 48.09 39.55
N LEU A 115 -12.06 48.00 39.45
CA LEU A 115 -12.97 48.73 40.32
C LEU A 115 -13.15 47.94 41.62
N TYR A 116 -12.48 48.37 42.67
CA TYR A 116 -12.71 47.86 44.03
C TYR A 116 -14.03 48.44 44.56
N LYS A 117 -14.84 47.58 45.17
CA LYS A 117 -16.14 47.93 45.76
C LYS A 117 -15.99 48.49 47.17
#